data_AF-Q5BZ02-F1
#
_entry.id   AF-Q5BZ02-F1
#
_cell.length_a   1.000
_cell.length_b   1.000
_cell.length_c   1.000
_cell.angle_alpha   90.00
_cell.angle_beta   90.00
_cell.angle_gamma   90.00
#
_symmetry.space_group_name_H-M   'P 1'
#
loop_
_entity.id
_entity.type
_entity.pdbx_description
1 polymer ?
#
loop_
_entity_poly.entity_id
_entity_poly.type
_entity_poly.pdbx_seq_one_letter_code
_entity_poly.pdbx_strand_id
1 'polypeptide(L)'
;MDTNNEEHVTSFLNSDLNKPNDNKRFEILTCNPDKKNEVNRQSKLYKMKKWITNIDNLFVTFTVLAVILGMTIGLLVKIYTSPSPRTIYLLSFPGELLMNMLKMLIIPLIVSSLIAGLAGLDPKSSGKIGSYALIYYVVTTMLAVILGIGLVLCIHPGDKSIKQEIGEGTIAERRPETLDSLLDLLRNLFPENIVHACLQQQQSTYVTITKRPKYIPLTNKT
;
A
#
# COMPACT_ATOMS: atom_id res chain seq x y z
N MET A 1 67.46 27.77 17.09
CA MET A 1 65.99 27.80 17.02
C MET A 1 65.66 27.48 15.57
N ASP A 2 65.29 26.25 15.21
CA ASP A 2 64.39 25.34 15.93
C ASP A 2 64.72 23.86 15.70
N THR A 3 64.92 23.15 16.81
CA THR A 3 65.10 21.68 16.90
C THR A 3 63.76 20.93 16.99
N ASN A 4 62.65 21.55 16.60
CA ASN A 4 61.30 21.05 16.90
C ASN A 4 60.58 20.37 15.72
N ASN A 5 61.16 20.37 14.51
CA ASN A 5 60.49 19.83 13.33
C ASN A 5 60.86 18.37 13.01
N GLU A 6 61.91 17.83 13.63
CA GLU A 6 62.32 16.42 13.44
C GLU A 6 61.60 15.46 14.43
N GLU A 7 61.13 15.95 15.59
CA GLU A 7 60.37 15.13 16.55
C GLU A 7 58.94 14.83 16.08
N HIS A 8 58.31 15.76 15.35
CA HIS A 8 56.95 15.55 14.88
C HIS A 8 56.88 14.47 13.79
N VAL A 9 57.84 14.43 12.86
CA VAL A 9 57.89 13.42 11.79
C VAL A 9 58.29 12.03 12.32
N THR A 10 59.17 11.97 13.32
CA THR A 10 59.55 10.70 13.96
C THR A 10 58.44 10.13 14.85
N SER A 11 57.55 10.98 15.40
CA SER A 11 56.35 10.50 16.11
C SER A 11 55.32 9.83 15.19
N PHE A 12 55.12 10.37 13.98
CA PHE A 12 54.22 9.80 12.98
C PHE A 12 54.77 8.48 12.41
N LEU A 13 56.08 8.38 12.15
CA LEU A 13 56.70 7.13 11.69
C LEU A 13 56.75 6.03 12.78
N ASN A 14 56.93 6.39 14.05
CA ASN A 14 56.85 5.43 15.16
C ASN A 14 55.40 4.95 15.43
N SER A 15 54.39 5.76 15.10
CA SER A 15 52.99 5.36 15.25
C SER A 15 52.54 4.31 14.22
N ASP A 16 53.20 4.25 13.05
CA ASP A 16 52.96 3.22 12.03
C ASP A 16 53.79 1.93 12.26
N LEU A 17 54.92 2.00 12.97
CA LEU A 17 55.74 0.82 13.32
C LEU A 17 55.13 -0.04 14.44
N ASN A 18 54.22 0.52 15.23
CA ASN A 18 53.43 -0.23 16.23
C ASN A 18 52.01 -0.55 15.72
N LYS A 19 51.83 -0.63 14.40
CA LYS A 19 50.67 -1.32 13.83
C LYS A 19 51.06 -2.79 13.70
N PRO A 20 50.54 -3.69 14.55
CA PRO A 20 50.79 -5.11 14.37
C PRO A 20 50.35 -5.48 12.94
N ASN A 21 51.31 -5.99 12.15
CA ASN A 21 51.13 -6.45 10.77
C ASN A 21 49.73 -7.05 10.61
N ASP A 22 48.94 -6.55 9.66
CA ASP A 22 47.54 -6.97 9.49
C ASP A 22 47.42 -8.50 9.35
N ASN A 23 48.45 -9.19 8.82
CA ASN A 23 48.56 -10.66 8.84
C ASN A 23 48.67 -11.26 10.25
N LYS A 24 49.49 -10.67 11.13
CA LYS A 24 49.62 -11.10 12.54
C LYS A 24 48.35 -10.81 13.34
N ARG A 25 47.66 -9.70 13.05
CA ARG A 25 46.33 -9.43 13.61
C ARG A 25 45.32 -10.46 13.16
N PHE A 26 45.30 -10.82 11.87
CA PHE A 26 44.44 -11.88 11.36
C PHE A 26 44.76 -13.24 12.01
N GLU A 27 46.04 -13.61 12.19
CA GLU A 27 46.44 -14.84 12.91
C GLU A 27 45.99 -14.87 14.38
N ILE A 28 46.14 -13.77 15.13
CA ILE A 28 45.70 -13.70 16.53
C ILE A 28 44.16 -13.71 16.64
N LEU A 29 43.46 -13.18 15.62
CA LEU A 29 42.00 -13.22 15.53
C LEU A 29 41.45 -14.58 15.06
N THR A 30 42.23 -15.39 14.34
CA THR A 30 41.83 -16.75 13.92
C THR A 30 42.11 -17.81 14.98
N CYS A 31 43.08 -17.58 15.88
CA CYS A 31 43.42 -18.49 16.98
C CYS A 31 42.43 -18.40 18.17
N ASN A 32 41.69 -17.29 18.30
CA ASN A 32 40.67 -17.10 19.33
C ASN A 32 39.24 -17.24 18.72
N PRO A 33 38.47 -18.29 19.09
CA PRO A 33 37.16 -18.55 18.51
C PRO A 33 36.15 -17.42 18.75
N ASP A 34 36.24 -16.70 19.88
CA ASP A 34 35.33 -15.59 20.20
C ASP A 34 35.57 -14.37 19.30
N LYS A 35 36.82 -14.08 18.97
CA LYS A 35 37.16 -12.94 18.09
C LYS A 35 36.88 -13.21 16.62
N LYS A 36 36.98 -14.47 16.17
CA LYS A 36 36.59 -14.88 14.81
C LYS A 36 35.11 -14.59 14.53
N ASN A 37 34.25 -14.83 15.51
CA ASN A 37 32.82 -14.58 15.42
C ASN A 37 32.50 -13.08 15.36
N GLU A 38 33.17 -12.25 16.16
CA GLU A 38 32.97 -10.81 16.15
C GLU A 38 33.43 -10.17 14.83
N VAL A 39 34.60 -10.56 14.30
CA VAL A 39 35.11 -10.04 13.00
C VAL A 39 34.23 -10.47 11.83
N ASN A 40 33.75 -11.73 11.82
CA ASN A 40 32.80 -12.21 10.82
C ASN A 40 31.44 -11.49 10.92
N ARG A 41 30.99 -11.16 12.12
CA ARG A 41 29.77 -10.37 12.34
C ARG A 41 29.94 -8.95 11.82
N GLN A 42 31.05 -8.29 12.12
CA GLN A 42 31.33 -6.92 11.67
C GLN A 42 31.48 -6.84 10.14
N SER A 43 32.14 -7.80 9.49
CA SER A 43 32.28 -7.81 8.02
C SER A 43 30.93 -8.04 7.33
N LYS A 44 30.10 -8.93 7.88
CA LYS A 44 28.74 -9.19 7.40
C LYS A 44 27.84 -7.97 7.59
N LEU A 45 27.94 -7.28 8.73
CA LEU A 45 27.22 -6.03 9.01
C LEU A 45 27.67 -4.88 8.09
N TYR A 46 28.97 -4.72 7.84
CA TYR A 46 29.47 -3.71 6.90
C TYR A 46 29.02 -4.01 5.47
N LYS A 47 29.12 -5.26 5.01
CA LYS A 47 28.68 -5.68 3.68
C LYS A 47 27.16 -5.52 3.52
N MET A 48 26.38 -5.83 4.55
CA MET A 48 24.93 -5.66 4.60
C MET A 48 24.53 -4.18 4.63
N LYS A 49 25.21 -3.35 5.43
CA LYS A 49 25.00 -1.90 5.46
C LYS A 49 25.35 -1.27 4.12
N LYS A 50 26.48 -1.65 3.52
CA LYS A 50 26.88 -1.22 2.17
C LYS A 50 25.87 -1.65 1.09
N TRP A 51 25.26 -2.83 1.22
CA TRP A 51 24.23 -3.33 0.31
C TRP A 51 22.89 -2.60 0.48
N ILE A 52 22.48 -2.30 1.72
CA ILE A 52 21.27 -1.53 2.05
C ILE A 52 21.42 -0.06 1.64
N THR A 53 22.60 0.52 1.82
CA THR A 53 22.91 1.91 1.44
C THR A 53 23.32 2.03 -0.03
N ASN A 54 23.22 0.94 -0.82
CA ASN A 54 23.40 1.03 -2.26
C ASN A 54 22.21 1.80 -2.87
N ILE A 55 22.49 2.74 -3.76
CA ILE A 55 21.50 3.65 -4.34
C ILE A 55 20.41 2.86 -5.08
N ASP A 56 20.76 1.72 -5.68
CA ASP A 56 19.83 0.84 -6.42
C ASP A 56 18.70 0.29 -5.53
N ASN A 57 18.98 0.02 -4.25
CA ASN A 57 18.03 -0.57 -3.31
C ASN A 57 17.46 0.46 -2.32
N LEU A 58 17.83 1.73 -2.46
CA LEU A 58 17.51 2.78 -1.50
C LEU A 58 15.99 2.99 -1.36
N PHE A 59 15.25 2.97 -2.47
CA PHE A 59 13.80 3.17 -2.44
C PHE A 59 13.06 2.01 -1.77
N VAL A 60 13.43 0.77 -2.11
CA VAL A 60 12.82 -0.44 -1.53
C VAL A 60 13.10 -0.52 -0.03
N THR A 61 14.35 -0.28 0.37
CA THR A 61 14.72 -0.29 1.80
C THR A 61 14.01 0.82 2.58
N PHE A 62 13.85 2.02 1.99
CA PHE A 62 13.11 3.11 2.61
C PHE A 62 11.62 2.79 2.82
N THR A 63 10.95 2.21 1.83
CA THR A 63 9.52 1.85 1.93
C THR A 63 9.27 0.75 2.98
N VAL A 64 10.11 -0.28 3.01
CA VAL A 64 10.03 -1.34 4.04
C VAL A 64 10.28 -0.77 5.44
N LEU A 65 11.30 0.08 5.59
CA LEU A 65 11.59 0.72 6.87
C LEU A 65 10.44 1.63 7.33
N ALA A 66 9.84 2.40 6.41
CA ALA A 66 8.70 3.26 6.69
C ALA A 66 7.47 2.47 7.17
N VAL A 67 7.19 1.30 6.58
CA VAL A 67 6.09 0.42 7.02
C VAL A 67 6.34 -0.11 8.43
N ILE A 68 7.56 -0.60 8.71
CA ILE A 68 7.93 -1.12 10.04
C ILE A 68 7.83 -0.01 11.09
N LEU A 69 8.38 1.17 10.82
CA LEU A 69 8.31 2.33 11.71
C LEU A 69 6.87 2.82 11.90
N GLY A 70 6.07 2.88 10.83
CA GLY A 70 4.67 3.28 10.91
C GLY A 70 3.84 2.32 11.76
N MET A 71 4.07 1.01 11.62
CA MET A 71 3.41 -0.02 12.43
C MET A 71 3.83 0.05 13.91
N THR A 72 5.12 0.20 14.19
CA THR A 72 5.61 0.28 15.59
C THR A 72 5.11 1.54 16.27
N ILE A 73 5.17 2.70 15.61
CA ILE A 73 4.65 3.98 16.14
C ILE A 73 3.12 3.88 16.34
N GLY A 74 2.38 3.34 15.37
CA GLY A 74 0.93 3.17 15.49
C GLY A 74 0.51 2.30 16.67
N LEU A 75 1.23 1.19 16.90
CA LEU A 75 1.00 0.32 18.07
C LEU A 75 1.41 1.01 19.38
N LEU A 76 2.56 1.68 19.43
CA LEU A 76 3.02 2.45 20.59
C LEU A 76 1.97 3.51 20.99
N VAL A 77 1.51 4.33 20.03
CA VAL A 77 0.51 5.36 20.29
C VAL A 77 -0.80 4.75 20.82
N LYS A 78 -1.23 3.61 20.27
CA LYS A 78 -2.43 2.90 20.72
C LYS A 78 -2.32 2.37 22.15
N ILE A 79 -1.14 1.90 22.57
CA ILE A 79 -0.92 1.30 23.90
C ILE A 79 -0.73 2.39 24.97
N TYR A 80 0.06 3.42 24.67
CA TYR A 80 0.48 4.41 25.68
C TYR A 80 -0.43 5.64 25.79
N THR A 81 -1.33 5.88 24.84
CA THR A 81 -2.20 7.06 24.83
C THR A 81 -3.60 6.67 24.39
N SER A 82 -4.63 7.29 24.98
CA SER A 82 -5.99 7.32 24.44
C SER A 82 -6.15 8.59 23.58
N PRO A 83 -5.79 8.56 22.28
CA PRO A 83 -5.70 9.78 21.50
C PRO A 83 -7.08 10.41 21.31
N SER A 84 -7.16 11.73 21.53
CA SER A 84 -8.30 12.54 21.13
C SER A 84 -8.49 12.49 19.60
N PRO A 85 -9.72 12.56 19.08
CA PRO A 85 -9.99 12.52 17.63
C PRO A 85 -9.18 13.54 16.81
N ARG A 86 -8.89 14.71 17.39
CA ARG A 86 -8.07 15.74 16.74
C ARG A 86 -6.61 15.30 16.55
N THR A 87 -6.04 14.58 17.51
CA THR A 87 -4.65 14.09 17.43
C THR A 87 -4.51 13.02 16.35
N ILE A 88 -5.51 12.15 16.21
CA ILE A 88 -5.54 11.13 15.16
C ILE A 88 -5.56 11.79 13.78
N TYR A 89 -6.40 12.81 13.60
CA TYR A 89 -6.49 13.55 12.34
C TYR A 89 -5.16 14.19 11.93
N LEU A 90 -4.49 14.87 12.87
CA LEU A 90 -3.18 15.49 12.61
C LEU A 90 -2.10 14.45 12.25
N LEU A 91 -2.14 13.27 12.89
CA LEU A 91 -1.20 12.19 12.60
C LEU A 91 -1.44 11.55 11.22
N SER A 92 -2.71 11.45 10.79
CA SER A 92 -3.06 10.89 9.47
C SER A 92 -2.89 11.86 8.30
N PHE A 93 -2.83 13.17 8.57
CA PHE A 93 -2.72 14.23 7.58
C PHE A 93 -1.63 14.03 6.49
N PRO A 94 -0.37 13.67 6.81
CA PRO A 94 0.63 13.43 5.78
C PRO A 94 0.28 12.25 4.85
N GLY A 95 -0.40 11.22 5.37
CA GLY A 95 -0.89 10.09 4.57
C GLY A 95 -2.06 10.50 3.66
N GLU A 96 -2.93 11.38 4.14
CA GLU A 96 -4.03 11.93 3.33
C GLU A 96 -3.50 12.78 2.17
N LEU A 97 -2.49 13.63 2.41
CA LEU A 97 -1.83 14.40 1.36
C LEU A 97 -1.20 13.49 0.29
N LEU A 98 -0.50 12.43 0.72
CA LEU A 98 0.05 11.44 -0.20
C LEU A 98 -1.03 10.81 -1.07
N MET A 99 -2.14 10.38 -0.45
CA MET A 99 -3.27 9.78 -1.19
C MET A 99 -3.88 10.76 -2.20
N ASN A 100 -3.99 12.04 -1.86
CA ASN A 100 -4.51 13.07 -2.76
C ASN A 100 -3.56 13.31 -3.95
N MET A 101 -2.24 13.35 -3.70
CA MET A 101 -1.23 13.47 -4.77
C MET A 101 -1.28 12.27 -5.72
N LEU A 102 -1.37 11.04 -5.20
CA LEU A 102 -1.47 9.85 -6.05
C LEU A 102 -2.76 9.87 -6.89
N LYS A 103 -3.91 10.18 -6.28
CA LYS A 103 -5.20 10.23 -6.99
C LYS A 103 -5.22 11.23 -8.14
N MET A 104 -4.58 12.40 -7.98
CA MET A 104 -4.48 13.41 -9.03
C MET A 104 -3.70 12.91 -10.26
N LEU A 105 -2.70 12.04 -10.06
CA LEU A 105 -1.88 11.49 -11.14
C LEU A 105 -2.57 10.35 -11.91
N ILE A 106 -3.52 9.64 -11.29
CA ILE A 106 -4.14 8.44 -11.87
C ILE A 106 -4.86 8.76 -13.20
N ILE A 107 -5.73 9.78 -13.22
CA ILE A 107 -6.54 10.13 -14.40
C ILE A 107 -5.68 10.41 -15.64
N PRO A 108 -4.73 11.37 -15.61
CA PRO A 108 -3.92 11.68 -16.80
C PRO A 108 -3.00 10.53 -17.21
N LEU A 109 -2.47 9.77 -16.25
CA LEU A 109 -1.53 8.67 -16.53
C LEU A 109 -2.24 7.50 -17.22
N ILE A 110 -3.43 7.11 -16.77
CA ILE A 110 -4.19 6.02 -17.40
C ILE A 110 -4.58 6.39 -18.83
N VAL A 111 -5.15 7.59 -19.05
CA VAL A 111 -5.64 7.99 -20.37
C VAL A 111 -4.49 8.09 -21.38
N SER A 112 -3.39 8.77 -21.01
CA SER A 112 -2.24 8.90 -21.89
C SER A 112 -1.54 7.58 -22.19
N SER A 113 -1.37 6.71 -21.18
CA SER A 113 -0.76 5.39 -21.33
C SER A 113 -1.60 4.48 -22.23
N LEU A 114 -2.94 4.49 -22.08
CA LEU A 114 -3.83 3.69 -22.93
C LEU A 114 -3.82 4.18 -24.37
N ILE A 115 -3.91 5.50 -24.61
CA ILE A 115 -3.88 6.06 -25.96
C ILE A 115 -2.55 5.73 -26.65
N ALA A 116 -1.42 6.00 -25.99
CA ALA A 116 -0.09 5.73 -26.54
C ALA A 116 0.13 4.22 -26.78
N GLY A 117 -0.32 3.37 -25.86
CA GLY A 117 -0.20 1.92 -25.97
C GLY A 117 -1.02 1.33 -27.13
N LEU A 118 -2.21 1.88 -27.39
CA LEU A 118 -3.07 1.42 -28.48
C LEU A 118 -2.68 2.03 -29.84
N ALA A 119 -2.18 3.26 -29.87
CA ALA A 119 -1.79 3.94 -31.11
C ALA A 119 -0.58 3.29 -31.81
N GLY A 120 0.29 2.60 -31.06
CA GLY A 120 1.47 1.92 -31.61
C GLY A 120 1.22 0.53 -32.18
N LEU A 121 -0.02 0.02 -32.15
CA LEU A 121 -0.34 -1.36 -32.52
C LEU A 121 -1.37 -1.45 -33.66
N ASP A 122 -1.17 -2.40 -34.56
CA ASP A 122 -2.14 -2.70 -35.62
C ASP A 122 -3.48 -3.20 -35.03
N PRO A 123 -4.64 -2.72 -35.53
CA PRO A 123 -5.96 -3.11 -35.00
C PRO A 123 -6.22 -4.62 -34.96
N LYS A 124 -5.70 -5.36 -35.96
CA LYS A 124 -5.85 -6.83 -36.02
C LYS A 124 -4.99 -7.56 -34.99
N SER A 125 -3.84 -7.00 -34.64
CA SER A 125 -2.93 -7.56 -33.65
C SER A 125 -3.38 -7.20 -32.24
N SER A 126 -3.75 -5.94 -32.00
CA SER A 126 -4.24 -5.45 -30.71
C SER A 126 -5.53 -6.16 -30.27
N GLY A 127 -6.44 -6.45 -31.21
CA GLY A 127 -7.64 -7.26 -30.91
C GLY A 127 -7.30 -8.68 -30.44
N LYS A 128 -6.33 -9.35 -31.05
CA LYS A 128 -5.90 -10.70 -30.64
C LYS A 128 -5.24 -10.67 -29.26
N ILE A 129 -4.29 -9.77 -29.05
CA ILE A 129 -3.59 -9.61 -27.77
C ILE A 129 -4.59 -9.26 -26.66
N GLY A 130 -5.52 -8.34 -26.93
CA GLY A 130 -6.58 -7.96 -26.00
C GLY A 130 -7.52 -9.11 -25.67
N SER A 131 -7.88 -9.96 -26.64
CA SER A 131 -8.72 -11.13 -26.40
C SER A 131 -8.03 -12.18 -25.50
N TYR A 132 -6.73 -12.44 -25.71
CA TYR A 132 -5.96 -13.32 -24.84
C TYR A 132 -5.86 -12.74 -23.42
N ALA A 133 -5.63 -11.43 -23.29
CA ALA A 133 -5.59 -10.77 -21.99
C ALA A 133 -6.94 -10.85 -21.26
N LEU A 134 -8.06 -10.64 -21.96
CA LEU A 134 -9.41 -10.75 -21.39
C LEU A 134 -9.71 -12.17 -20.90
N ILE A 135 -9.44 -13.19 -21.73
CA ILE A 135 -9.66 -14.60 -21.37
C ILE A 135 -8.78 -14.96 -20.16
N TYR A 136 -7.51 -14.56 -20.16
CA TYR A 136 -6.60 -14.77 -19.05
C TYR A 136 -7.14 -14.14 -17.74
N TYR A 137 -7.61 -12.89 -17.81
CA TYR A 137 -8.14 -12.18 -16.64
C TYR A 137 -9.42 -12.84 -16.09
N VAL A 138 -10.35 -13.24 -16.96
CA VAL A 138 -11.60 -13.90 -16.54
C VAL A 138 -11.32 -15.24 -15.89
N VAL A 139 -10.48 -16.09 -16.50
CA VAL A 139 -10.18 -17.43 -15.97
C VAL A 139 -9.46 -17.34 -14.63
N THR A 140 -8.43 -16.50 -14.54
CA THR A 140 -7.65 -16.33 -13.29
C THR A 140 -8.50 -15.74 -12.17
N THR A 141 -9.36 -14.76 -12.47
CA THR A 141 -10.28 -14.17 -11.49
C THR A 141 -11.30 -15.20 -11.00
N MET A 142 -11.87 -16.01 -11.89
CA MET A 142 -12.79 -17.08 -11.49
C MET A 142 -12.12 -18.11 -10.57
N LEU A 143 -10.91 -18.54 -10.92
CA LEU A 143 -10.13 -19.45 -10.06
C LEU A 143 -9.81 -18.81 -8.70
N ALA A 144 -9.40 -17.53 -8.68
CA ALA A 144 -9.12 -16.80 -7.44
C ALA A 144 -10.37 -16.64 -6.56
N VAL A 145 -11.53 -16.35 -7.14
CA VAL A 145 -12.81 -16.23 -6.41
C VAL A 145 -13.24 -17.57 -5.82
N ILE A 146 -13.15 -18.66 -6.58
CA ILE A 146 -13.47 -20.00 -6.07
C ILE A 146 -12.56 -20.38 -4.90
N LEU A 147 -11.25 -20.14 -5.03
CA LEU A 147 -10.28 -20.38 -3.96
C LEU A 147 -10.53 -19.46 -2.75
N GLY A 148 -10.84 -18.18 -2.96
CA GLY A 148 -11.12 -17.23 -1.90
C GLY A 148 -12.38 -17.58 -1.11
N ILE A 149 -13.47 -17.92 -1.80
CA ILE A 149 -14.71 -18.38 -1.19
C ILE A 149 -14.50 -19.73 -0.48
N GLY A 150 -13.77 -20.66 -1.10
CA GLY A 150 -13.42 -21.93 -0.47
C GLY A 150 -12.61 -21.74 0.83
N LEU A 151 -11.63 -20.84 0.82
CA LEU A 151 -10.77 -20.58 1.97
C LEU A 151 -11.53 -19.88 3.11
N VAL A 152 -12.34 -18.86 2.80
CA VAL A 152 -13.11 -18.14 3.83
C VAL A 152 -14.18 -19.03 4.45
N LEU A 153 -14.80 -19.92 3.68
CA LEU A 153 -15.75 -20.93 4.19
C LEU A 153 -15.07 -22.13 4.85
N CYS A 154 -13.78 -22.35 4.66
CA CYS A 154 -13.05 -23.40 5.38
C CYS A 154 -12.58 -22.88 6.75
N ILE A 155 -11.87 -21.75 6.74
CA ILE A 155 -11.28 -21.15 7.95
C ILE A 155 -12.34 -20.46 8.81
N HIS A 156 -13.42 -19.93 8.20
CA HIS A 156 -14.43 -19.09 8.86
C HIS A 156 -13.81 -17.99 9.73
N PRO A 157 -13.02 -17.06 9.15
CA PRO A 157 -12.42 -15.99 9.93
C PRO A 157 -13.51 -15.02 10.43
N GLY A 158 -13.58 -14.83 11.74
CA GLY A 158 -14.47 -13.88 12.40
C GLY A 158 -15.32 -14.52 13.51
N ASP A 159 -15.39 -13.85 14.65
CA ASP A 159 -16.17 -14.32 15.79
C ASP A 159 -17.65 -13.96 15.64
N LYS A 160 -18.55 -14.94 15.77
CA LYS A 160 -20.00 -14.73 15.63
C LYS A 160 -20.56 -13.86 16.75
N SER A 161 -19.90 -13.83 17.91
CA SER A 161 -20.34 -13.04 19.08
C SER A 161 -20.19 -11.53 18.87
N ILE A 162 -19.25 -11.09 18.03
CA ILE A 162 -19.00 -9.65 17.77
C ILE A 162 -20.06 -9.04 16.83
N LYS A 163 -20.77 -9.87 16.04
CA LYS A 163 -21.86 -9.42 15.16
C LYS A 163 -23.07 -8.85 15.89
N GLN A 164 -23.20 -9.09 17.19
CA GLN A 164 -24.36 -8.66 17.98
C GLN A 164 -24.20 -7.23 18.54
N GLU A 165 -22.96 -6.76 18.74
CA GLU A 165 -22.67 -5.38 19.15
C GLU A 165 -22.62 -4.40 17.96
N ILE A 166 -22.25 -4.90 16.79
CA ILE A 166 -22.36 -4.16 15.53
C ILE A 166 -23.79 -4.35 15.04
N GLY A 167 -24.72 -3.56 15.61
CA GLY A 167 -26.15 -3.68 15.38
C GLY A 167 -26.49 -3.98 13.93
N GLU A 168 -27.47 -4.87 13.71
CA GLU A 168 -27.96 -5.26 12.38
C GLU A 168 -28.13 -4.00 11.53
N GLY A 169 -27.14 -3.71 10.69
CA GLY A 169 -27.19 -2.54 9.81
C GLY A 169 -28.48 -2.66 9.04
N THR A 170 -29.36 -1.66 9.14
CA THR A 170 -30.73 -1.67 8.65
C THR A 170 -30.78 -2.20 7.21
N ILE A 171 -31.02 -3.51 7.06
CA ILE A 171 -31.05 -4.22 5.77
C ILE A 171 -32.26 -3.76 4.92
N ALA A 172 -33.10 -2.90 5.48
CA ALA A 172 -34.37 -2.47 4.94
C ALA A 172 -34.30 -1.39 3.85
N GLU A 173 -33.19 -0.66 3.65
CA GLU A 173 -33.24 0.53 2.77
C GLU A 173 -32.46 0.43 1.44
N ARG A 174 -31.62 -0.57 1.21
CA ARG A 174 -30.80 -0.62 -0.01
C ARG A 174 -30.50 -2.05 -0.46
N ARG A 175 -31.49 -2.77 -0.96
CA ARG A 175 -31.22 -3.88 -1.88
C ARG A 175 -31.38 -3.35 -3.29
N PRO A 176 -30.33 -2.81 -3.94
CA PRO A 176 -30.38 -2.66 -5.39
C PRO A 176 -30.62 -4.06 -5.96
N GLU A 177 -31.58 -4.19 -6.88
CA GLU A 177 -31.75 -5.46 -7.58
C GLU A 177 -30.44 -5.76 -8.34
N THR A 178 -30.09 -7.03 -8.46
CA THR A 178 -28.85 -7.43 -9.15
C THR A 178 -28.85 -6.89 -10.58
N LEU A 179 -30.00 -6.86 -11.23
CA LEU A 179 -30.17 -6.27 -12.56
C LEU A 179 -29.82 -4.79 -12.59
N ASP A 180 -30.13 -4.02 -11.54
CA ASP A 180 -29.80 -2.59 -11.51
C ASP A 180 -28.32 -2.34 -11.41
N SER A 181 -27.61 -3.16 -10.62
CA SER A 181 -26.15 -3.06 -10.51
C SER A 181 -25.47 -3.35 -11.86
N LEU A 182 -26.02 -4.31 -12.61
CA LEU A 182 -25.56 -4.66 -13.96
C LEU A 182 -25.89 -3.56 -14.97
N LEU A 183 -27.10 -2.99 -14.89
CA LEU A 183 -27.50 -1.86 -15.71
C LEU A 183 -26.68 -0.60 -15.41
N ASP A 184 -26.37 -0.32 -14.13
CA ASP A 184 -25.53 0.78 -13.71
C ASP A 184 -24.07 0.58 -14.16
N LEU A 185 -23.56 -0.66 -14.17
CA LEU A 185 -22.26 -0.97 -14.76
C LEU A 185 -22.24 -0.67 -16.27
N LEU A 186 -23.27 -1.10 -17.00
CA LEU A 186 -23.42 -0.81 -18.43
C LEU A 186 -23.56 0.69 -18.71
N ARG A 187 -24.30 1.44 -17.88
CA ARG A 187 -24.40 2.91 -17.98
C ARG A 187 -23.07 3.60 -17.73
N ASN A 188 -22.32 3.15 -16.72
CA ASN A 188 -20.98 3.70 -16.43
C ASN A 188 -19.94 3.32 -17.51
N LEU A 189 -20.15 2.25 -18.29
CA LEU A 189 -19.27 1.88 -19.41
C LEU A 189 -19.38 2.87 -20.58
N PHE A 190 -20.56 3.46 -20.81
CA PHE A 190 -20.82 4.45 -21.85
C PHE A 190 -21.34 5.76 -21.23
N PRO A 191 -20.45 6.58 -20.64
CA PRO A 191 -20.87 7.79 -19.95
C PRO A 191 -21.44 8.83 -20.92
N GLU A 192 -22.41 9.61 -20.44
CA GLU A 192 -23.00 10.73 -21.19
C GLU A 192 -22.00 11.85 -21.47
N ASN A 193 -20.99 12.01 -20.60
CA ASN A 193 -19.93 13.01 -20.75
C ASN A 193 -18.60 12.50 -20.17
N ILE A 194 -17.53 12.58 -20.96
CA ILE A 194 -16.18 12.13 -20.60
C ILE A 194 -15.63 12.91 -19.39
N VAL A 195 -15.81 14.23 -19.36
CA VAL A 195 -15.31 15.07 -18.25
C VAL A 195 -16.04 14.74 -16.95
N HIS A 196 -17.34 14.52 -17.04
CA HIS A 196 -18.17 14.15 -15.90
C HIS A 196 -17.80 12.77 -15.36
N ALA A 197 -17.56 11.79 -16.25
CA ALA A 197 -17.18 10.43 -15.89
C ALA A 197 -15.84 10.35 -15.12
N CYS A 198 -14.93 11.29 -15.35
CA CYS A 198 -13.67 11.36 -14.61
C CYS A 198 -13.84 11.83 -13.15
N LEU A 199 -14.95 12.50 -12.83
CA LEU A 199 -15.18 13.13 -11.52
C LEU A 199 -16.30 12.45 -10.72
N GLN A 200 -17.27 11.84 -11.39
CA GLN A 200 -18.48 11.31 -10.79
C GLN A 200 -18.88 9.97 -11.41
N GLN A 201 -19.41 9.08 -10.56
CA GLN A 201 -19.96 7.78 -10.97
C GLN A 201 -21.49 7.80 -10.88
N GLN A 202 -22.17 7.20 -11.85
CA GLN A 202 -23.63 7.13 -11.88
C GLN A 202 -24.13 5.97 -11.02
N GLN A 203 -25.11 6.24 -10.16
CA GLN A 203 -25.79 5.24 -9.31
C GLN A 203 -27.30 5.47 -9.29
N SER A 204 -28.07 4.40 -9.52
CA SER A 204 -29.52 4.44 -9.45
C SER A 204 -30.01 4.42 -7.99
N THR A 205 -30.87 5.38 -7.62
CA THR A 205 -31.49 5.43 -6.29
C THR A 205 -33.01 5.26 -6.41
N TYR A 206 -33.56 4.39 -5.58
CA TYR A 206 -34.99 4.18 -5.47
C TYR A 206 -35.61 5.19 -4.50
N VAL A 207 -36.62 5.92 -4.98
CA VAL A 207 -37.49 6.75 -4.14
C VAL A 207 -38.88 6.15 -4.17
N THR A 208 -39.34 5.59 -3.05
CA THR A 208 -40.72 5.14 -2.94
C THR A 208 -41.64 6.35 -2.88
N ILE A 209 -42.24 6.71 -4.02
CA ILE A 209 -43.26 7.77 -4.05
C ILE A 209 -44.56 7.19 -3.48
N THR A 210 -44.77 7.36 -2.19
CA THR A 210 -46.08 7.12 -1.56
C THR A 210 -47.06 8.18 -2.06
N LYS A 211 -47.80 7.87 -3.13
CA LYS A 211 -48.93 8.71 -3.56
C LYS A 211 -49.94 8.77 -2.41
N ARG A 212 -50.08 9.92 -1.73
CA ARG A 212 -51.19 10.12 -0.78
C ARG A 212 -52.51 9.97 -1.57
N PRO A 213 -53.48 9.17 -1.09
CA PRO A 213 -54.78 9.07 -1.76
C PRO A 213 -55.43 10.46 -1.78
N LYS A 214 -55.81 10.92 -2.98
CA LYS A 214 -56.47 12.22 -3.22
C LYS A 214 -57.97 12.19 -2.89
N TYR A 215 -58.36 11.47 -1.82
CA TYR A 215 -59.73 11.48 -1.31
C TYR A 215 -59.68 11.36 0.21
N ILE A 216 -59.94 12.48 0.88
CA ILE A 216 -60.41 12.47 2.27
C ILE A 216 -61.91 12.17 2.16
N PRO A 217 -62.42 11.01 2.63
CA PRO A 217 -63.85 10.84 2.71
C PRO A 217 -64.39 11.91 3.66
N LEU A 218 -65.25 12.79 3.14
CA LEU A 218 -66.04 13.69 3.98
C LEU A 218 -66.92 12.79 4.85
N THR A 219 -66.56 12.66 6.13
CA THR A 219 -67.46 12.05 7.11
C THR A 219 -68.61 13.02 7.30
N ASN A 220 -69.70 12.83 6.56
CA ASN A 220 -70.97 13.49 6.82
C ASN A 220 -71.97 12.44 7.31
N LYS A 221 -72.73 12.83 8.34
CA LYS A 221 -73.77 12.14 9.12
C LYS A 221 -73.23 11.40 10.35
N THR A 222 -73.63 11.74 11.57
CA THR A 222 -74.73 12.61 12.07
C THR A 222 -74.40 13.01 13.50
#